data_AF-A0A967ZVP8-F1
#
_entry.id   AF-A0A967ZVP8-F1
#
_cell.length_a   1.000
_cell.length_b   1.000
_cell.length_c   1.000
_cell.angle_alpha   90.00
_cell.angle_beta   90.00
_cell.angle_gamma   90.00
#
_symmetry.space_group_name_H-M   'P 1'
#
loop_
_entity.id
_entity.type
_entity.pdbx_description
1 polymer ?
#
loop_
_entity_poly.entity_id
_entity_poly.type
_entity_poly.pdbx_seq_one_letter_code
_entity_poly.pdbx_strand_id
1 'polypeptide(L)' 'FPGMGLGCVVSHTTRVTPGMFNAAARALGAAVEDETLKAGSLYPPMARVREISHLVAHAVAEQACQEGVCQQLVDVES' A
#
# COMPACT_ATOMS: atom_id res chain seq x y z
N PHE A 1 -9.19 -1.10 5.26
CA PHE A 1 -7.95 -0.87 4.51
C PHE A 1 -7.76 -1.96 3.47
N PRO A 2 -8.29 -1.78 2.25
CA PRO A 2 -8.20 -2.79 1.20
C PRO A 2 -6.75 -3.04 0.78
N GLY A 3 -5.92 -1.99 0.74
CA GLY A 3 -4.52 -2.10 0.32
C GLY A 3 -3.66 -3.02 1.21
N MET A 4 -3.83 -2.98 2.53
CA MET A 4 -3.08 -3.89 3.42
C MET A 4 -3.42 -5.36 3.11
N GLY A 5 -4.71 -5.70 3.14
CA GLY A 5 -5.17 -7.06 2.87
C GLY A 5 -4.76 -7.54 1.48
N LEU A 6 -4.91 -6.70 0.46
CA LEU A 6 -4.46 -6.99 -0.89
C LEU A 6 -2.95 -7.24 -0.93
N GLY A 7 -2.14 -6.37 -0.32
CA GLY A 7 -0.67 -6.52 -0.27
C GLY A 7 -0.22 -7.82 0.38
N CYS A 8 -0.85 -8.24 1.48
CA CYS A 8 -0.60 -9.55 2.09
C CYS A 8 -0.97 -10.72 1.17
N VAL A 9 -2.11 -10.61 0.47
CA VAL A 9 -2.58 -11.65 -0.46
C VAL A 9 -1.63 -11.77 -1.65
N VAL A 10 -1.24 -10.69 -2.32
CA VAL A 10 -0.35 -10.80 -3.50
C VAL A 10 1.08 -11.24 -3.15
N SER A 11 1.59 -10.87 -1.98
CA SER A 11 2.94 -11.28 -1.51
C SER A 11 2.97 -12.68 -0.88
N HIS A 12 1.81 -13.32 -0.70
CA HIS A 12 1.68 -14.53 0.12
C HIS A 12 2.38 -14.38 1.47
N THR A 13 2.09 -13.27 2.16
CA THR A 13 2.75 -12.95 3.43
C THR A 13 2.42 -14.00 4.49
N THR A 14 3.45 -14.52 5.15
CA THR A 14 3.31 -15.50 6.25
C THR A 14 2.85 -14.88 7.56
N ARG A 15 3.18 -13.61 7.81
CA ARG A 15 2.79 -12.86 9.01
C ARG A 15 2.82 -11.36 8.74
N VAL A 16 1.85 -10.63 9.30
CA VAL A 16 1.84 -9.16 9.22
C VAL A 16 2.83 -8.60 10.24
N THR A 17 3.66 -7.65 9.82
CA THR A 17 4.67 -7.02 10.69
C THR A 17 4.36 -5.54 10.93
N PRO A 18 4.92 -4.94 12.00
CA PRO A 18 4.80 -3.49 12.23
C PRO A 18 5.34 -2.65 11.07
N GLY A 19 6.38 -3.13 10.38
CA GLY A 19 6.95 -2.44 9.22
C GLY A 19 5.95 -2.36 8.06
N MET A 20 5.18 -3.42 7.80
CA MET A 20 4.12 -3.39 6.78
C MET A 20 3.03 -2.36 7.09
N PHE A 21 2.66 -2.17 8.36
CA PHE A 21 1.74 -1.11 8.76
C PHE A 21 2.33 0.29 8.54
N ASN A 22 3.62 0.47 8.85
CA ASN A 22 4.31 1.74 8.63
C ASN A 22 4.38 2.06 7.12
N ALA A 23 4.74 1.07 6.29
CA ALA A 23 4.75 1.20 4.83
C ALA A 23 3.36 1.59 4.29
N ALA A 24 2.30 0.94 4.77
CA ALA A 24 0.93 1.28 4.40
C ALA A 24 0.54 2.72 4.76
N ALA A 25 0.90 3.17 5.97
CA ALA A 25 0.61 4.52 6.44
C ALA A 25 1.38 5.59 5.64
N ARG A 26 2.65 5.34 5.33
CA ARG A 26 3.48 6.24 4.50
C ARG A 26 2.95 6.33 3.07
N ALA A 27 2.61 5.19 2.45
CA ALA A 27 2.07 5.15 1.10
C ALA A 27 0.72 5.88 1.00
N LEU A 28 -0.16 5.70 2.00
CA LEU A 28 -1.42 6.44 2.07
C LEU A 28 -1.18 7.95 2.24
N GLY A 29 -0.29 8.34 3.16
CA GLY A 29 0.06 9.74 3.40
C GLY A 29 0.56 10.43 2.14
N ALA A 30 1.51 9.80 1.43
CA ALA A 30 2.05 10.32 0.17
C ALA A 30 0.97 10.47 -0.91
N ALA A 31 0.11 9.47 -1.07
CA ALA A 31 -0.98 9.52 -2.07
C ALA A 31 -2.02 10.60 -1.76
N VAL A 32 -2.24 10.92 -0.49
CA VAL A 32 -3.17 11.99 -0.05
C VAL A 32 -2.51 13.37 -0.12
N GLU A 33 -1.22 13.50 0.20
CA GLU A 33 -0.47 14.77 0.10
C GLU A 33 -0.40 15.27 -1.35
N ASP A 34 -0.16 14.37 -2.32
CA ASP A 34 -0.20 14.68 -3.75
C ASP A 34 -1.56 15.22 -4.22
N GLU A 35 -2.64 14.89 -3.51
CA GLU A 35 -4.01 15.29 -3.83
C GLU A 35 -4.46 16.54 -3.06
N THR A 36 -4.06 16.67 -1.79
CA THR A 36 -4.40 17.81 -0.93
C THR A 36 -3.79 19.10 -1.48
N LEU A 37 -2.61 19.03 -2.10
CA LEU A 37 -1.98 20.15 -2.80
C LEU A 37 -2.78 20.63 -4.04
N LYS A 38 -3.65 19.80 -4.61
CA LYS A 38 -4.34 20.07 -5.89
C LYS A 38 -5.82 20.45 -5.76
N ALA A 39 -6.49 20.15 -4.65
CA ALA A 39 -7.96 20.23 -4.61
C ALA A 39 -8.60 20.92 -3.40
N GLY A 40 -7.87 21.22 -2.31
CA GLY A 40 -8.47 21.80 -1.10
C GLY A 40 -9.57 20.93 -0.45
N SER A 41 -9.61 19.63 -0.79
CA SER A 41 -10.58 18.65 -0.30
C SER A 41 -9.91 17.69 0.67
N LEU A 42 -10.58 17.37 1.78
CA LEU A 42 -10.08 16.50 2.83
C LEU A 42 -10.12 14.99 2.47
N TYR A 43 -10.79 14.63 1.37
CA TYR A 43 -10.97 13.24 0.95
C TYR A 43 -10.81 13.05 -0.57
N PRO A 44 -10.15 11.96 -1.00
CA PRO A 44 -10.12 11.53 -2.40
C PRO A 44 -11.54 11.25 -2.90
N PRO A 45 -11.84 11.51 -4.19
CA PRO A 45 -13.05 10.98 -4.82
C PRO A 45 -13.12 9.45 -4.67
N MET A 46 -14.31 8.89 -4.47
CA MET A 46 -14.53 7.43 -4.31
C MET A 46 -13.89 6.58 -5.42
N ALA A 47 -13.76 7.14 -6.63
CA ALA A 47 -13.06 6.51 -7.75
C ALA A 47 -11.58 6.18 -7.46
N ARG A 48 -10.91 6.97 -6.60
CA ARG A 48 -9.48 6.84 -6.28
C ARG A 48 -9.18 5.90 -5.12
N VAL A 49 -10.19 5.45 -4.37
CA VAL A 49 -9.99 4.49 -3.27
C VAL A 49 -9.37 3.18 -3.78
N ARG A 50 -9.69 2.76 -5.00
CA ARG A 50 -9.06 1.59 -5.65
C ARG A 50 -7.59 1.85 -5.98
N GLU A 51 -7.29 3.00 -6.58
CA GLU A 51 -5.93 3.39 -6.97
C GLU A 51 -5.01 3.53 -5.75
N ILE A 52 -5.48 4.22 -4.70
CA ILE A 52 -4.78 4.33 -3.42
C ILE A 52 -4.60 2.94 -2.79
N SER A 53 -5.61 2.07 -2.87
CA SER A 53 -5.48 0.70 -2.35
C SER A 53 -4.43 -0.11 -3.10
N HIS A 54 -4.24 0.09 -4.41
CA HIS A 54 -3.18 -0.55 -5.18
C HIS A 54 -1.80 -0.04 -4.76
N LEU A 55 -1.63 1.28 -4.60
CA LEU A 55 -0.38 1.88 -4.13
C LEU A 55 0.01 1.38 -2.74
N VAL A 56 -0.96 1.33 -1.82
CA VAL A 56 -0.75 0.80 -0.47
C VAL A 56 -0.44 -0.69 -0.52
N ALA A 57 -1.12 -1.47 -1.37
CA ALA A 57 -0.85 -2.89 -1.52
C ALA A 57 0.57 -3.16 -2.04
N HIS A 58 1.03 -2.36 -3.00
CA HIS A 58 2.40 -2.42 -3.51
C HIS A 58 3.42 -2.22 -2.38
N ALA A 59 3.33 -1.10 -1.66
CA ALA A 59 4.27 -0.79 -0.57
C ALA A 59 4.28 -1.86 0.54
N VAL A 60 3.11 -2.43 0.87
CA VAL A 60 2.98 -3.51 1.84
C VAL A 60 3.67 -4.78 1.34
N ALA A 61 3.44 -5.15 0.09
CA ALA A 61 3.99 -6.36 -0.50
C ALA A 61 5.52 -6.27 -0.67
N GLU A 62 6.02 -5.10 -1.04
CA GLU A 62 7.46 -4.80 -1.10
C GLU A 62 8.10 -4.91 0.29
N GLN A 63 7.50 -4.28 1.31
CA GLN A 63 7.98 -4.36 2.69
C GLN A 63 7.97 -5.81 3.22
N ALA A 64 6.94 -6.59 2.89
CA ALA A 64 6.88 -8.00 3.25
C ALA A 64 8.04 -8.81 2.65
N CYS A 65 8.45 -8.50 1.42
CA CYS A 65 9.61 -9.15 0.80
C CYS A 65 10.93 -8.68 1.39
N GLN A 66 11.09 -7.38 1.67
CA GLN A 66 12.28 -6.85 2.33
C GLN A 66 12.51 -7.47 3.72
N GLU A 67 11.43 -7.76 4.45
CA GLU A 67 11.48 -8.40 5.76
C GLU A 67 11.54 -9.94 5.70
N GLY A 68 11.58 -10.52 4.50
CA GLY A 68 11.65 -11.97 4.29
C GLY A 68 10.40 -12.72 4.76
N VAL A 69 9.25 -12.04 4.79
CA VAL A 69 7.95 -12.63 5.18
C VAL A 69 7.05 -12.93 3.99
N CYS A 70 7.44 -12.54 2.77
CA CYS A 70 6.76 -12.90 1.53
C CYS A 70 7.20 -14.28 1.02
N GLN A 71 6.26 -15.03 0.42
CA GLN A 71 6.54 -16.31 -0.23
C GLN A 71 6.56 -16.21 -1.75
N GLN A 72 6.13 -15.08 -2.32
CA GLN A 72 6.24 -14.76 -3.73
C GLN A 72 6.91 -13.40 -3.88
N LEU A 73 8.01 -13.38 -4.64
CA LEU A 73 8.61 -12.15 -5.16
C LEU A 73 7.58 -11.50 -6.08
N VAL A 74 7.05 -10.37 -5.63
CA VAL A 74 6.18 -9.54 -6.45
C VAL A 74 7.08 -8.83 -7.44
N ASP A 75 7.17 -9.35 -8.65
CA ASP A 75 7.71 -8.60 -9.78
C ASP A 75 6.63 -7.57 -10.14
N VAL A 76 6.74 -6.37 -9.58
CA VAL A 76 5.84 -5.28 -9.90
C VAL A 76 6.62 -4.35 -10.81
N GLU A 77 6.45 -4.58 -12.11
CA GLU A 77 7.01 -3.70 -13.14
C GLU A 77 6.60 -2.24 -12.86
N SER A 78 7.61 -1.38 -12.96
CA SER A 78 7.63 0.05 -12.64
C SER A 78 6.80 0.93 -13.57
#